data_AF-A0A2S1JBT3-F1
#
_entry.id   AF-A0A2S1JBT3-F1
#
_cell.length_a   1.000
_cell.length_b   1.000
_cell.length_c   1.000
_cell.angle_alpha   90.00
_cell.angle_beta   90.00
_cell.angle_gamma   90.00
#
_symmetry.space_group_name_H-M   'P 1'
#
loop_
_entity.id
_entity.type
_entity.pdbx_description
1 polymer ?
#
loop_
_entity_poly.entity_id
_entity_poly.type
_entity_poly.pdbx_seq_one_letter_code
_entity_poly.pdbx_strand_id
1 'polypeptide(L)'
;MCRVLCVARAGFYAWLHNPVSARDKDNQRLLTLIRDSYSLSGGVYGYRRVHGDLNEIGEICGKNRVGRIMQLNRIKAVRGYKAPRRIAGRPSVVAPNRVQRQFTVVRANQVWVTDITYSVPGVQGGHGCLNEPRVCLEY
;
A
#
# COMPACT_ATOMS: atom_id res chain seq x y z
N MET A 1 -15.79 25.15 41.17
CA MET A 1 -15.40 24.80 39.79
C MET A 1 -14.18 25.58 39.30
N CYS A 2 -14.28 26.85 38.86
CA CYS A 2 -13.14 27.56 38.22
C CYS A 2 -11.90 27.78 39.11
N ARG A 3 -12.08 27.99 40.42
CA ARG A 3 -10.96 28.09 41.40
C ARG A 3 -10.27 26.75 41.65
N VAL A 4 -10.99 25.64 41.53
CA VAL A 4 -10.46 24.28 41.74
C VAL A 4 -9.68 23.81 40.51
N LEU A 5 -10.11 24.24 39.32
CA LEU A 5 -9.48 23.90 38.03
C LEU A 5 -8.48 24.96 37.54
N CYS A 6 -8.22 26.02 38.31
CA CYS A 6 -7.35 27.16 37.95
C CYS A 6 -7.65 27.77 36.57
N VAL A 7 -8.93 27.89 36.21
CA VAL A 7 -9.37 28.50 34.92
C VAL A 7 -9.92 29.89 35.14
N ALA A 8 -9.60 30.83 34.25
CA ALA A 8 -10.18 32.17 34.26
C ALA A 8 -11.71 32.10 34.08
N ARG A 9 -12.46 32.82 34.95
CA ARG A 9 -13.94 32.87 34.90
C ARG A 9 -14.47 33.29 33.53
N ALA A 10 -13.83 34.27 32.89
CA ALA A 10 -14.21 34.74 31.56
C ALA A 10 -14.09 33.64 30.49
N GLY A 11 -13.02 32.82 30.54
CA GLY A 11 -12.84 31.69 29.63
C GLY A 11 -13.89 30.59 29.84
N PHE A 12 -14.27 30.33 31.10
CA PHE A 12 -15.33 29.37 31.42
C PHE A 12 -16.69 29.82 30.87
N TYR A 13 -17.08 31.08 31.03
CA TYR A 13 -18.34 31.59 30.48
C TYR A 13 -18.31 31.72 28.95
N ALA A 14 -17.17 32.08 28.36
CA ALA A 14 -17.01 32.09 26.90
C ALA A 14 -17.24 30.70 26.29
N TRP A 15 -16.67 29.65 26.91
CA TRP A 15 -16.93 28.26 26.54
C TRP A 15 -18.37 27.83 26.83
N LEU A 16 -18.95 28.27 27.96
CA LEU A 16 -20.33 27.95 28.32
C LEU A 16 -21.33 28.44 27.26
N HIS A 17 -21.12 29.64 26.73
CA HIS A 17 -21.97 30.21 25.69
C HIS A 17 -21.64 29.71 24.27
N ASN A 18 -20.38 29.32 24.02
CA ASN A 18 -19.93 28.80 22.72
C ASN A 18 -19.02 27.57 22.92
N PRO A 19 -19.61 26.39 23.17
CA PRO A 19 -18.84 25.19 23.48
C PRO A 19 -18.06 24.64 22.27
N VAL A 20 -18.46 25.02 21.06
CA VAL A 20 -17.81 24.60 19.80
C VAL A 20 -17.03 25.77 19.23
N SER A 21 -15.71 25.58 19.11
CA SER A 21 -14.84 26.59 18.53
C SER A 21 -15.11 26.78 17.03
N ALA A 22 -14.83 27.97 16.48
CA ALA A 22 -14.92 28.19 15.03
C ALA A 22 -14.05 27.20 14.23
N ARG A 23 -12.92 26.80 14.81
CA ARG A 23 -12.02 25.79 14.23
C ARG A 23 -12.66 24.41 14.18
N ASP A 24 -13.44 24.03 15.18
CA ASP A 24 -14.15 22.75 15.19
C ASP A 24 -15.30 22.73 14.19
N LYS A 25 -16.00 23.86 14.00
CA LYS A 25 -16.99 24.00 12.93
C LYS A 25 -16.35 23.81 11.54
N ASP A 26 -15.19 24.43 11.31
CA ASP A 26 -14.46 24.23 10.05
C ASP A 26 -13.90 22.81 9.91
N ASN A 27 -13.47 22.17 11.01
CA ASN A 27 -13.08 20.76 10.98
C ASN A 27 -14.26 19.84 10.64
N GLN A 28 -15.47 20.15 11.09
CA GLN A 28 -16.68 19.42 10.73
C GLN A 28 -17.04 19.60 9.25
N ARG A 29 -16.92 20.81 8.70
CA ARG A 29 -17.07 21.08 7.26
C ARG A 29 -16.07 20.26 6.45
N LEU A 30 -14.80 20.30 6.84
CA LEU A 30 -13.73 19.56 6.17
C LEU A 30 -13.90 18.04 6.29
N LEU A 31 -14.45 17.55 7.41
CA LEU A 31 -14.76 16.14 7.61
C LEU A 31 -15.77 15.63 6.58
N THR A 32 -16.77 16.43 6.22
CA THR A 32 -17.77 16.06 5.19
C THR A 32 -17.08 15.80 3.85
N LEU A 33 -16.24 16.74 3.39
CA LEU A 33 -15.50 16.61 2.14
C LEU A 33 -14.53 15.40 2.15
N ILE A 34 -13.88 15.17 3.29
CA ILE A 34 -13.03 13.99 3.50
C ILE A 34 -13.82 12.69 3.36
N ARG A 35 -15.05 12.64 3.90
CA ARG A 35 -15.91 11.46 3.80
C ARG A 35 -16.38 11.24 2.37
N ASP A 36 -16.71 12.31 1.64
CA ASP A 36 -17.15 12.23 0.26
C ASP A 36 -16.04 11.66 -0.64
N SER A 37 -14.83 12.25 -0.58
CA SER A 37 -13.65 11.73 -1.30
C SER A 37 -13.33 10.28 -0.89
N TYR A 38 -13.38 9.97 0.41
CA TYR A 38 -13.12 8.61 0.89
C TYR A 38 -14.14 7.59 0.37
N SER A 39 -15.43 7.92 0.41
CA SER A 39 -16.52 7.07 -0.10
C SER A 39 -16.44 6.88 -1.61
N LEU A 40 -16.15 7.95 -2.37
CA LEU A 40 -15.94 7.89 -3.83
C LEU A 40 -14.79 6.94 -4.20
N SER A 41 -13.75 6.88 -3.37
CA SER A 41 -12.63 5.95 -3.55
C SER A 41 -12.91 4.49 -3.16
N GLY A 42 -14.11 4.18 -2.66
CA GLY A 42 -14.45 2.87 -2.10
C GLY A 42 -13.66 2.53 -0.83
N GLY A 43 -13.18 3.55 -0.10
CA GLY A 43 -12.40 3.40 1.12
C GLY A 43 -10.92 3.07 0.91
N VAL A 44 -10.43 3.04 -0.33
CA VAL A 44 -9.03 2.74 -0.65
C VAL A 44 -8.09 3.90 -0.29
N TYR A 45 -8.58 5.14 -0.37
CA TYR A 45 -7.73 6.31 -0.21
C TYR A 45 -7.35 6.56 1.26
N GLY A 46 -6.07 6.84 1.46
CA GLY A 46 -5.54 7.37 2.72
C GLY A 46 -5.45 8.89 2.68
N TYR A 47 -5.11 9.50 3.82
CA TYR A 47 -5.09 10.96 3.98
C TYR A 47 -4.26 11.73 2.96
N ARG A 48 -3.24 11.11 2.35
CA ARG A 48 -2.42 11.74 1.31
C ARG A 48 -3.18 11.88 -0.01
N ARG A 49 -3.97 10.87 -0.39
CA ARG A 49 -4.78 10.91 -1.61
C ARG A 49 -6.01 11.77 -1.41
N VAL A 50 -6.70 11.61 -0.29
CA VAL A 50 -7.81 12.51 0.10
C VAL A 50 -7.36 13.97 0.14
N HIS A 51 -6.15 14.27 0.64
CA HIS A 51 -5.61 15.64 0.59
C HIS A 51 -5.39 16.13 -0.86
N GLY A 52 -4.98 15.25 -1.77
CA GLY A 52 -4.89 15.55 -3.20
C GLY A 52 -6.25 15.93 -3.78
N ASP A 53 -7.27 15.10 -3.56
CA ASP A 53 -8.64 15.34 -4.03
C ASP A 53 -9.19 16.68 -3.48
N LEU A 54 -8.96 16.96 -2.20
CA LEU A 54 -9.35 18.24 -1.59
C LEU A 54 -8.65 19.43 -2.25
N ASN A 55 -7.36 19.29 -2.56
CA ASN A 55 -6.59 20.34 -3.24
C ASN A 55 -7.07 20.56 -4.68
N GLU A 56 -7.49 19.51 -5.38
CA GLU A 56 -8.09 19.59 -6.72
C GLU A 56 -9.44 20.32 -6.71
N ILE A 57 -10.22 20.18 -5.63
CA ILE A 57 -11.48 20.90 -5.42
C ILE A 57 -11.23 22.36 -4.96
N GLY A 58 -9.99 22.76 -4.72
CA GLY A 58 -9.60 24.11 -4.31
C GLY A 58 -9.60 24.34 -2.79
N GLU A 59 -9.67 23.28 -1.98
CA GLU A 59 -9.62 23.40 -0.52
C GLU A 59 -8.17 23.58 -0.02
N ILE A 60 -7.90 24.76 0.54
CA ILE A 60 -6.60 25.09 1.12
C ILE A 60 -6.51 24.47 2.52
N CYS A 61 -6.10 23.21 2.57
CA CYS A 61 -5.88 22.50 3.82
C CYS A 61 -4.51 21.82 3.87
N GLY A 62 -3.92 21.74 5.06
CA GLY A 62 -2.66 21.04 5.25
C GLY A 62 -2.86 19.53 5.35
N LYS A 63 -2.00 18.74 4.69
CA LYS A 63 -2.02 17.26 4.73
C LYS A 63 -2.09 16.66 6.14
N ASN A 64 -1.40 17.28 7.11
CA ASN A 64 -1.40 16.84 8.51
C ASN A 64 -2.74 17.11 9.21
N ARG A 65 -3.45 18.17 8.82
CA ARG A 65 -4.79 18.49 9.34
C ARG A 65 -5.78 17.42 8.86
N VAL A 66 -5.75 17.08 7.58
CA VAL A 66 -6.55 15.99 6.98
C VAL A 66 -6.27 14.68 7.70
N GLY A 67 -4.99 14.32 7.86
CA GLY A 67 -4.57 13.12 8.58
C GLY A 67 -5.09 13.05 10.03
N ARG A 68 -5.00 14.16 10.78
CA ARG A 68 -5.53 14.25 12.15
C ARG A 68 -7.05 14.07 12.19
N ILE A 69 -7.78 14.72 11.29
CA ILE A 69 -9.25 14.61 11.23
C ILE A 69 -9.68 13.18 10.89
N MET A 70 -9.03 12.55 9.90
CA MET A 70 -9.29 11.16 9.55
C MET A 70 -9.00 10.22 10.72
N GLN A 71 -7.88 10.41 11.43
CA GLN A 71 -7.52 9.61 12.61
C GLN A 71 -8.56 9.72 13.73
N LEU A 72 -8.98 10.96 14.07
CA LEU A 72 -10.00 11.20 15.11
C LEU A 72 -11.35 10.55 14.76
N ASN A 73 -11.68 10.50 13.47
CA ASN A 73 -12.92 9.90 12.97
C ASN A 73 -12.77 8.41 12.58
N ARG A 74 -11.64 7.78 12.92
CA ARG A 74 -11.33 6.37 12.63
C ARG A 74 -11.41 6.00 11.14
N ILE A 75 -11.26 6.99 10.25
CA ILE A 75 -11.22 6.79 8.80
C ILE A 75 -9.80 6.35 8.42
N LYS A 76 -9.68 5.16 7.84
CA LYS A 76 -8.40 4.58 7.44
C LYS A 76 -8.52 3.97 6.06
N ALA A 77 -7.45 4.07 5.27
CA ALA A 77 -7.36 3.40 3.99
C ALA A 77 -7.55 1.88 4.18
N VAL A 78 -8.56 1.32 3.53
CA VAL A 78 -8.79 -0.12 3.43
C VAL A 78 -7.85 -0.64 2.36
N ARG A 79 -6.85 -1.41 2.78
CA ARG A 79 -5.95 -2.11 1.84
C ARG A 79 -6.56 -3.46 1.50
N GLY A 80 -6.78 -3.69 0.20
CA GLY A 80 -7.12 -5.00 -0.33
C GLY A 80 -6.04 -6.04 -0.02
N TYR A 81 -6.48 -7.30 0.09
CA TYR A 81 -5.72 -8.46 0.55
C TYR A 81 -4.26 -8.51 0.03
N LYS A 82 -3.35 -8.86 0.95
CA LYS A 82 -1.90 -9.13 0.81
C LYS A 82 -0.99 -7.92 0.99
N ALA A 83 -0.81 -7.52 2.25
CA ALA A 83 0.55 -7.16 2.66
C ALA A 83 1.44 -8.41 2.37
N PRO A 84 2.54 -8.29 1.62
CA PRO A 84 3.42 -9.42 1.38
C PRO A 84 3.85 -9.96 2.74
N ARG A 85 3.42 -11.17 3.05
CA ARG A 85 3.88 -11.85 4.26
C ARG A 85 5.34 -12.15 4.03
N ARG A 86 6.20 -11.74 4.96
CA ARG A 86 7.59 -12.19 4.98
C ARG A 86 7.56 -13.72 4.98
N ILE A 87 8.05 -14.34 3.91
CA ILE A 87 8.25 -15.78 3.85
C ILE A 87 9.31 -16.08 4.90
N ALA A 88 8.87 -16.61 6.04
CA ALA A 88 9.72 -17.00 7.15
C ALA A 88 9.65 -18.54 7.26
N GLY A 89 10.80 -19.18 7.19
CA GLY A 89 10.90 -20.63 7.19
C GLY A 89 12.25 -21.09 6.65
N ARG A 90 12.58 -22.37 6.86
CA ARG A 90 13.73 -22.98 6.20
C ARG A 90 13.46 -23.01 4.69
N PRO A 91 14.43 -22.65 3.84
CA PRO A 91 14.30 -22.86 2.40
C PRO A 91 13.95 -24.33 2.14
N SER A 92 13.18 -24.60 1.09
CA SER A 92 12.90 -25.96 0.63
C SER A 92 14.22 -26.75 0.56
N VAL A 93 14.21 -27.99 1.04
CA VAL A 93 15.39 -28.87 0.97
C VAL A 93 15.87 -28.89 -0.48
N VAL A 94 17.03 -28.27 -0.73
CA VAL A 94 17.62 -28.22 -2.05
C VAL A 94 18.06 -29.64 -2.38
N ALA A 95 17.44 -30.24 -3.40
CA ALA A 95 17.89 -31.54 -3.89
C ALA A 95 19.36 -31.44 -4.29
N PRO A 96 20.21 -32.40 -3.89
CA PRO A 96 21.63 -32.34 -4.20
C PRO A 96 21.83 -32.32 -5.72
N ASN A 97 22.60 -31.35 -6.22
CA ASN A 97 22.98 -31.27 -7.62
C ASN A 97 23.91 -32.46 -7.95
N ARG A 98 23.36 -33.49 -8.60
CA ARG A 98 24.08 -34.72 -8.96
C ARG A 98 25.00 -34.54 -10.18
N VAL A 99 24.74 -33.54 -11.02
CA VAL A 99 25.45 -33.32 -12.29
C VAL A 99 26.67 -32.43 -12.09
N GLN A 100 26.63 -31.48 -11.15
CA GLN A 100 27.76 -30.60 -10.79
C GLN A 100 28.45 -29.94 -12.01
N ARG A 101 27.66 -29.56 -13.04
CA ARG A 101 28.13 -29.01 -14.33
C ARG A 101 29.00 -29.97 -15.17
N GLN A 102 28.96 -31.28 -14.91
CA GLN A 102 29.59 -32.30 -15.74
C GLN A 102 28.63 -32.75 -16.84
N PHE A 103 28.74 -32.11 -18.01
CA PHE A 103 27.88 -32.42 -19.17
C PHE A 103 28.51 -33.40 -20.16
N THR A 104 29.79 -33.70 -19.99
CA THR A 104 30.50 -34.69 -20.83
C THR A 104 30.18 -36.10 -20.34
N VAL A 105 29.38 -36.83 -21.11
CA VAL A 105 28.98 -38.23 -20.82
C VAL A 105 29.46 -39.17 -21.92
N VAL A 106 29.75 -40.42 -21.54
CA VAL A 106 30.34 -41.43 -22.45
C VAL A 106 29.28 -42.04 -23.38
N ARG A 107 28.02 -42.11 -22.94
CA ARG A 107 26.90 -42.65 -23.71
C ARG A 107 25.68 -41.75 -23.60
N ALA A 108 24.82 -41.78 -24.63
CA ALA A 108 23.52 -41.11 -24.59
C ALA A 108 22.65 -41.63 -23.42
N ASN A 109 21.69 -40.81 -22.97
CA ASN A 109 20.69 -41.12 -21.93
C ASN A 109 21.24 -41.38 -20.51
N GLN A 110 22.46 -40.94 -20.19
CA GLN A 110 23.05 -41.09 -18.85
C GLN A 110 22.66 -39.97 -17.87
N VAL A 111 22.39 -38.76 -18.37
CA VAL A 111 22.05 -37.58 -17.56
C VAL A 111 20.92 -36.82 -18.24
N TRP A 112 19.91 -36.45 -17.47
CA TRP A 112 18.75 -35.67 -17.92
C TRP A 112 18.67 -34.41 -17.06
N VAL A 113 18.59 -33.25 -17.70
CA VAL A 113 18.47 -31.94 -17.02
C VAL A 113 17.29 -31.22 -17.64
N THR A 114 16.41 -30.69 -16.78
CA THR A 114 15.26 -29.89 -17.19
C THR A 114 15.33 -28.54 -16.49
N ASP A 115 15.20 -27.44 -17.22
CA ASP A 115 15.01 -26.11 -16.67
C ASP A 115 13.56 -25.64 -16.84
N ILE A 116 13.13 -24.71 -16.00
CA ILE A 116 11.85 -24.01 -16.14
C ILE A 116 12.18 -22.57 -16.51
N THR A 117 11.94 -22.22 -17.77
CA THR A 117 12.02 -20.84 -18.24
C THR A 117 10.64 -20.19 -18.17
N TYR A 118 10.48 -19.17 -17.34
CA TYR A 118 9.25 -18.37 -17.29
C TYR A 118 9.25 -17.37 -18.44
N SER A 119 8.31 -17.50 -19.37
CA SER A 119 8.03 -16.47 -20.35
C SER A 119 6.86 -15.62 -19.87
N VAL A 120 7.01 -14.29 -19.95
CA VAL A 120 5.95 -13.34 -19.62
C VAL A 120 5.34 -12.83 -20.93
N PRO A 121 4.06 -13.15 -21.23
CA PRO A 121 3.41 -12.61 -22.41
C PRO A 121 3.29 -11.08 -22.29
N GLY A 122 3.85 -10.33 -23.24
CA GLY A 122 3.58 -8.89 -23.38
C GLY A 122 4.73 -7.92 -23.10
N VAL A 123 5.95 -8.38 -22.82
CA VAL A 123 7.12 -7.48 -22.74
C VAL A 123 7.89 -7.54 -24.06
N GLN A 124 7.53 -6.68 -25.02
CA GLN A 124 8.42 -6.39 -26.16
C GLN A 124 9.54 -5.47 -25.67
N GLY A 125 10.50 -6.05 -24.96
CA GLY A 125 11.77 -5.42 -24.61
C GLY A 125 12.87 -6.13 -25.38
N GLY A 126 13.29 -5.53 -26.49
CA GLY A 126 14.44 -6.00 -27.24
C GLY A 126 15.67 -6.05 -26.36
N HIS A 127 16.38 -7.18 -26.37
CA HIS A 127 17.81 -7.30 -26.59
C HIS A 127 18.15 -8.80 -26.54
N GLY A 128 18.72 -9.28 -27.64
CA GLY A 128 18.90 -10.71 -27.90
C GLY A 128 19.98 -11.37 -27.05
N CYS A 129 19.83 -12.68 -26.89
CA CYS A 129 20.94 -13.60 -26.72
C CYS A 129 20.69 -14.77 -27.69
N LEU A 130 21.55 -14.86 -28.70
CA LEU A 130 21.72 -16.03 -29.55
C LEU A 130 22.11 -17.24 -28.69
N ASN A 131 21.39 -18.35 -28.83
CA ASN A 131 21.92 -19.66 -29.26
C ASN A 131 20.83 -20.75 -29.12
N GLU A 132 20.50 -21.35 -30.26
CA GLU A 132 19.68 -22.56 -30.50
C GLU A 132 20.13 -23.81 -29.69
N PRO A 133 19.38 -24.95 -29.67
CA PRO A 133 18.21 -25.29 -30.49
C PRO A 133 16.93 -25.65 -29.71
N ARG A 134 15.81 -25.38 -30.35
CA ARG A 134 14.48 -25.88 -30.00
C ARG A 134 14.42 -27.38 -30.32
N VAL A 135 14.22 -28.20 -29.30
CA VAL A 135 13.62 -29.53 -29.47
C VAL A 135 12.25 -29.47 -28.81
N CYS A 136 11.24 -29.13 -29.61
CA CYS A 136 9.85 -29.32 -29.24
C CYS A 136 9.54 -30.80 -29.45
N LEU A 137 9.49 -31.58 -28.37
CA LEU A 137 8.79 -32.86 -28.39
C LEU A 137 7.31 -32.54 -28.23
N GLU A 138 6.59 -32.46 -29.35
CA GLU A 138 5.15 -32.72 -29.35
C GLU A 138 4.94 -34.24 -29.23
N TYR A 139 3.95 -34.62 -28.43
CA TYR A 139 3.55 -36.00 -28.19
C TYR A 139 2.92 -36.63 -29.44
#